data_AF-A0A2E6KFH0-F1
#
_entry.id   AF-A0A2E6KFH0-F1
#
_cell.length_a   1.000
_cell.length_b   1.000
_cell.length_c   1.000
_cell.angle_alpha   90.00
_cell.angle_beta   90.00
_cell.angle_gamma   90.00
#
_symmetry.space_group_name_H-M   'P 1'
#
loop_
_entity.id
_entity.type
_entity.pdbx_description
1 polymer ?
#
loop_
_entity_poly.entity_id
_entity_poly.type
_entity_poly.pdbx_seq_one_letter_code
_entity_poly.pdbx_strand_id
1 'polypeptide(L)'
;MSSRRFGFRDADFSIDEDDSIFGPRRLYNRTDEEIEEMIERVMTRMHELKRIFERAKGKKERSAAMEAARNWKALEGVNQALRWCLAEVGVAHPLY
;
A
#
# COMPACT_ATOMS: atom_id res chain seq x y z
N MET A 1 -25.95 -25.30 -11.46
CA MET A 1 -26.59 -24.16 -12.16
C MET A 1 -27.98 -23.95 -11.61
N SER A 2 -28.14 -23.04 -10.66
CA SER A 2 -29.46 -22.57 -10.23
C SER A 2 -29.32 -21.08 -9.89
N SER A 3 -29.70 -20.24 -10.84
CA SER A 3 -29.73 -18.78 -10.68
C SER A 3 -31.10 -18.41 -10.13
N ARG A 4 -31.14 -17.67 -9.01
CA ARG A 4 -32.38 -17.10 -8.47
C ARG A 4 -32.50 -15.64 -8.89
N ARG A 5 -33.51 -15.33 -9.70
CA ARG A 5 -33.90 -13.96 -10.04
C ARG A 5 -34.75 -13.37 -8.94
N PHE A 6 -34.30 -12.26 -8.35
CA PHE A 6 -35.17 -11.35 -7.60
C PHE A 6 -35.41 -10.11 -8.46
N GLY A 7 -36.68 -9.78 -8.70
CA GLY A 7 -37.08 -8.63 -9.48
C GLY A 7 -37.26 -7.39 -8.61
N PHE A 8 -36.45 -6.36 -8.87
CA PHE A 8 -36.83 -4.96 -8.66
C PHE A 8 -36.54 -4.22 -9.97
N ARG A 9 -37.44 -3.31 -10.36
CA ARG A 9 -37.49 -2.69 -11.70
C ARG A 9 -36.13 -2.13 -12.15
N ASP A 10 -35.72 -2.58 -13.33
CA ASP A 10 -34.77 -1.97 -14.27
C ASP A 10 -33.27 -1.95 -13.94
N ALA A 11 -32.75 -3.00 -13.28
CA ALA A 11 -31.36 -3.41 -13.47
C ALA A 11 -31.19 -4.91 -13.19
N ASP A 12 -30.82 -5.69 -14.20
CA ASP A 12 -30.44 -7.09 -14.02
C ASP A 12 -29.03 -7.10 -13.38
N PHE A 13 -28.99 -7.19 -12.04
CA PHE A 13 -27.73 -7.26 -11.29
C PHE A 13 -27.37 -8.74 -11.09
N SER A 14 -26.53 -9.26 -11.97
CA SER A 14 -25.88 -10.56 -11.78
C SER A 14 -24.81 -10.40 -10.70
N ILE A 15 -25.11 -10.84 -9.46
CA ILE A 15 -24.07 -11.03 -8.45
C ILE A 15 -23.43 -12.38 -8.73
N ASP A 16 -22.22 -12.37 -9.29
CA ASP A 16 -21.38 -13.55 -9.28
C ASP A 16 -21.09 -13.90 -7.80
N GLU A 17 -21.68 -14.99 -7.32
CA GLU A 17 -21.69 -15.44 -5.91
C GLU A 17 -20.32 -15.90 -5.35
N ASP A 18 -19.17 -15.54 -5.95
CA ASP A 18 -17.92 -16.31 -5.71
C ASP A 18 -16.79 -15.62 -4.93
N ASP A 19 -16.81 -14.32 -4.63
CA ASP A 19 -15.65 -13.68 -3.95
C ASP A 19 -15.99 -12.78 -2.74
N SER A 20 -17.26 -12.64 -2.35
CA SER A 20 -17.67 -11.72 -1.28
C SER A 20 -17.97 -12.38 0.07
N ILE A 21 -18.14 -13.72 0.11
CA ILE A 21 -18.49 -14.46 1.34
C ILE A 21 -17.24 -14.85 2.14
N PHE A 22 -16.13 -15.11 1.46
CA PHE A 22 -14.83 -15.31 2.06
C PHE A 22 -14.03 -14.04 1.79
N GLY A 23 -13.58 -13.34 2.85
CA GLY A 23 -12.81 -12.12 2.71
C GLY A 23 -11.62 -12.27 1.74
N PRO A 24 -10.98 -11.15 1.33
CA PRO A 24 -10.03 -11.13 0.21
C PRO A 24 -9.03 -12.29 0.31
N ARG A 25 -8.94 -13.10 -0.76
CA ARG A 25 -8.05 -14.28 -0.80
C ARG A 25 -6.62 -13.85 -0.46
N ARG A 26 -6.06 -14.42 0.61
CA ARG A 26 -4.68 -14.18 1.05
C ARG A 26 -3.81 -15.37 0.69
N LEU A 27 -2.67 -15.10 0.09
CA LEU A 27 -1.59 -16.07 -0.03
C LEU A 27 -0.63 -15.82 1.12
N TYR A 28 -0.37 -16.85 1.93
CA TYR A 28 0.48 -16.77 3.14
C TYR A 28 1.92 -17.23 2.87
N ASN A 29 2.36 -17.25 1.61
CA ASN A 29 3.63 -17.81 1.17
C ASN A 29 4.67 -16.76 0.74
N ARG A 30 4.54 -15.51 1.21
CA ARG A 30 5.54 -14.47 0.96
C ARG A 30 6.86 -14.86 1.64
N THR A 31 7.96 -14.79 0.91
CA THR A 31 9.29 -15.10 1.46
C THR A 31 9.94 -13.86 2.06
N ASP A 32 10.96 -14.07 2.90
CA ASP A 32 11.70 -12.97 3.51
C ASP A 32 12.42 -12.13 2.44
N GLU A 33 12.95 -12.76 1.39
CA GLU A 33 13.61 -12.07 0.26
C GLU A 33 12.66 -11.13 -0.49
N GLU A 34 11.40 -11.52 -0.66
CA GLU A 34 10.39 -10.65 -1.26
C GLU A 34 10.12 -9.41 -0.38
N ILE A 35 10.15 -9.57 0.95
CA ILE A 35 9.97 -8.45 1.89
C ILE A 35 11.19 -7.52 1.87
N GLU A 36 12.40 -8.08 1.83
CA GLU A 36 13.64 -7.31 1.69
C GLU A 36 13.66 -6.49 0.39
N GLU A 37 13.27 -7.10 -0.74
CA GLU A 37 13.14 -6.39 -2.01
C GLU A 37 12.13 -5.24 -1.92
N MET A 38 11.01 -5.46 -1.23
CA MET A 38 10.03 -4.40 -1.00
C MET A 38 10.59 -3.26 -0.15
N ILE A 39 11.41 -3.55 0.88
CA ILE A 39 12.11 -2.54 1.67
C ILE A 39 13.03 -1.70 0.78
N GLU A 40 13.82 -2.33 -0.09
CA GLU A 40 14.70 -1.62 -1.03
C GLU A 40 13.93 -0.68 -1.98
N ARG A 41 12.79 -1.16 -2.50
CA ARG A 41 11.90 -0.36 -3.36
C ARG A 41 11.33 0.84 -2.61
N VAL A 42 10.92 0.66 -1.35
CA VAL A 42 10.42 1.74 -0.48
C VAL A 42 11.52 2.79 -0.25
N MET A 43 12.72 2.37 0.13
CA MET A 43 13.87 3.27 0.34
C MET A 43 14.23 4.05 -0.93
N THR A 44 14.23 3.37 -2.08
CA THR A 44 14.48 4.00 -3.39
C THR A 44 13.47 5.10 -3.67
N ARG A 45 12.18 4.83 -3.46
CA ARG A 45 11.11 5.81 -3.67
C ARG A 45 11.20 6.97 -2.66
N MET A 46 11.56 6.71 -1.41
CA MET A 46 11.79 7.75 -0.40
C MET A 46 12.93 8.69 -0.81
N HIS A 47 14.03 8.16 -1.38
CA HIS A 47 15.11 8.98 -1.91
C HIS A 47 14.67 9.85 -3.09
N GLU A 48 13.83 9.32 -3.98
CA GLU A 48 13.27 10.08 -5.09
C GLU A 48 12.37 11.22 -4.61
N LEU A 49 11.46 10.94 -3.66
CA LEU A 49 10.57 11.94 -3.07
C LEU A 49 11.36 13.05 -2.38
N LYS A 50 12.47 12.73 -1.71
CA LYS A 50 13.38 13.73 -1.16
C LYS A 50 13.96 14.64 -2.24
N ARG A 51 14.39 14.08 -3.38
CA ARG A 51 14.88 14.88 -4.52
C ARG A 51 13.79 15.76 -5.13
N ILE A 52 12.56 15.25 -5.24
CA ILE A 52 11.41 16.01 -5.73
C ILE A 52 11.10 17.17 -4.77
N PHE A 53 11.09 16.91 -3.47
CA PHE A 53 10.85 17.92 -2.44
C PHE A 53 11.86 19.07 -2.53
N GLU A 54 13.17 18.77 -2.58
CA GLU A 54 14.21 19.79 -2.65
C GLU A 54 14.11 20.61 -3.96
N ARG A 55 13.80 19.94 -5.08
CA ARG A 55 13.58 20.63 -6.36
C ARG A 55 12.37 21.57 -6.30
N ALA A 56 11.25 21.10 -5.75
CA ALA A 56 10.03 21.90 -5.59
C ALA A 56 10.27 23.10 -4.66
N LYS A 57 11.03 22.90 -3.58
CA LYS A 57 11.44 23.97 -2.67
C LYS A 57 12.26 25.04 -3.39
N GLY A 58 13.24 24.65 -4.21
CA GLY A 58 14.04 25.57 -5.04
C GLY A 58 13.20 26.37 -6.04
N LYS A 59 12.18 25.76 -6.62
CA LYS A 59 11.23 26.40 -7.55
C LYS A 59 10.09 27.16 -6.88
N LYS A 60 10.02 27.16 -5.53
CA LYS A 60 8.91 27.71 -4.73
C LYS A 60 7.54 27.08 -5.04
N GLU A 61 7.53 25.84 -5.52
CA GLU A 61 6.33 25.05 -5.80
C GLU A 61 5.80 24.39 -4.53
N ARG A 62 5.05 25.15 -3.72
CA ARG A 62 4.57 24.69 -2.40
C ARG A 62 3.71 23.43 -2.46
N SER A 63 2.85 23.29 -3.49
CA SER A 63 1.97 22.13 -3.64
C SER A 63 2.76 20.84 -3.83
N ALA A 64 3.71 20.85 -4.79
CA ALA A 64 4.56 19.71 -5.08
C ALA A 64 5.45 19.33 -3.89
N ALA A 65 5.97 20.30 -3.14
CA ALA A 65 6.72 20.04 -1.91
C ALA A 65 5.85 19.36 -0.84
N MET A 66 4.62 19.84 -0.63
CA MET A 66 3.70 19.21 0.34
C MET A 66 3.32 17.79 -0.07
N GLU A 67 3.04 17.55 -1.34
CA GLU A 67 2.71 16.22 -1.85
C GLU A 67 3.88 15.24 -1.66
N ALA A 68 5.10 15.65 -2.03
CA ALA A 68 6.30 14.85 -1.85
C ALA A 68 6.54 14.50 -0.37
N ALA A 69 6.36 15.46 0.54
CA ALA A 69 6.52 15.26 1.98
C ALA A 69 5.46 14.29 2.55
N ARG A 70 4.20 14.38 2.13
CA ARG A 70 3.14 13.46 2.57
C ARG A 70 3.41 12.03 2.11
N ASN A 71 3.75 11.85 0.83
CA ASN A 71 4.08 10.54 0.29
C ASN A 71 5.31 9.93 0.98
N TRP A 72 6.31 10.76 1.28
CA TRP A 72 7.51 10.32 2.00
C TRP A 72 7.15 9.82 3.40
N LYS A 73 6.31 10.56 4.12
CA LYS A 73 5.86 10.17 5.48
C LYS A 73 5.03 8.90 5.48
N ALA A 74 4.19 8.68 4.46
CA ALA A 74 3.45 7.42 4.32
C ALA A 74 4.39 6.23 4.11
N LEU A 75 5.43 6.40 3.27
CA LEU A 75 6.43 5.36 3.02
C LEU A 75 7.29 5.05 4.25
N GLU A 76 7.52 6.00 5.15
CA GLU A 76 8.20 5.75 6.42
C GLU A 76 7.43 4.71 7.26
N GLY A 77 6.09 4.85 7.37
CA GLY A 77 5.25 3.88 8.07
C GLY A 77 5.22 2.51 7.37
N VAL A 78 5.19 2.49 6.04
CA VAL A 78 5.29 1.24 5.26
C VAL A 78 6.64 0.55 5.53
N ASN A 79 7.74 1.29 5.49
CA ASN A 79 9.07 0.77 5.77
C ASN A 79 9.16 0.16 7.17
N GLN A 80 8.65 0.87 8.19
CA GLN A 80 8.61 0.37 9.57
C GLN A 80 7.83 -0.94 9.68
N ALA A 81 6.66 -1.04 9.03
CA ALA A 81 5.85 -2.24 9.06
C ALA A 81 6.54 -3.45 8.40
N LEU A 82 7.24 -3.25 7.28
CA LEU A 82 7.99 -4.31 6.61
C LEU A 82 9.17 -4.81 7.45
N ARG A 83 9.93 -3.90 8.05
CA ARG A 83 11.03 -4.23 8.97
C ARG A 83 10.53 -5.00 10.20
N TRP A 84 9.35 -4.63 10.71
CA TRP A 84 8.68 -5.38 11.77
C TRP A 84 8.28 -6.79 11.33
N CYS A 85 7.79 -6.98 10.10
CA CYS A 85 7.46 -8.31 9.58
C CYS A 85 8.67 -9.27 9.53
N LEU A 86 9.88 -8.74 9.33
CA LEU A 86 11.14 -9.50 9.36
C LEU A 86 11.71 -9.70 10.77
N ALA A 87 10.99 -9.26 11.81
CA ALA A 87 11.49 -9.24 13.18
C ALA A 87 12.86 -8.54 13.32
N GLU A 88 13.07 -7.45 12.57
CA GLU A 88 14.35 -6.74 12.54
C GLU A 88 14.76 -6.27 13.94
N VAL A 89 16.03 -6.48 14.29
CA VAL A 89 16.59 -6.08 15.58
C VAL A 89 16.40 -4.58 15.80
N GLY A 90 15.72 -4.22 16.89
CA GLY A 90 15.43 -2.83 17.24
C GLY A 90 14.09 -2.30 16.73
N VAL A 91 13.31 -3.11 15.98
CA VAL A 91 11.94 -2.77 15.56
C VAL A 91 10.93 -3.54 16.40
N ALA A 92 10.42 -2.91 17.45
CA ALA A 92 9.49 -3.55 18.38
C ALA A 92 8.04 -3.57 17.86
N HIS A 93 7.63 -2.56 17.10
CA HIS A 93 6.25 -2.40 16.65
C HIS A 93 6.17 -1.73 15.27
N PRO A 94 5.17 -2.06 14.43
CA PRO A 94 5.09 -1.55 13.06
C PRO A 94 4.68 -0.07 12.97
N LEU A 95 4.28 0.56 14.09
CA LEU A 95 3.73 1.94 14.11
C LEU A 95 4.53 2.94 14.94
N TYR A 96 5.45 2.50 15.80
CA TYR A 96 6.19 3.36 16.73
C TYR A 96 7.63 2.88 16.93
#